data_AF-A0A844FBW4-F1
#
_entry.id   AF-A0A844FBW4-F1
#
_cell.length_a   1.000
_cell.length_b   1.000
_cell.length_c   1.000
_cell.angle_alpha   90.00
_cell.angle_beta   90.00
_cell.angle_gamma   90.00
#
_symmetry.space_group_name_H-M   'P 1'
#
loop_
_entity.id
_entity.type
_entity.pdbx_description
1 polymer ?
#
loop_
_entity_poly.entity_id
_entity_poly.type
_entity_poly.pdbx_seq_one_letter_code
_entity_poly.pdbx_strand_id
1 'polypeptide(L)'
;MRLMLKDSPLLEIDENGACQILDFERLPFALRKQRITLVDFVEWASGRTLSIGRSYAKEILNSLRLSQKNRYAVCKACRGLSLEDSYWILQEGDDKKWAEVNLFENPFSLFITEISLSGRNVTYTADAQIKNAIHTPELTTLGASAKGWIRQADGLYLHKVGKYEIPADEILNVIDIEHIPYKRSEESEIHSYLSKERMEWIEGVGEVIVNSRLFTTEDIAMVTFEEFRVFCEAYGLNPYVEAIKIDRTAYLKMQIADYILNNNDRHEQNWGFLMENASGRLIGYCPLFDHDHAFSSNPDVVSQTTETEMTLFEAACLAQSQLRLDLNGLEDMRRPDFLTEEQWQSALERKRKLDYAITISEKIRIK
;
A
#
# COMPACT_ATOMS: atom_id res chain seq x y z
N MET A 1 6.74 -27.91 -3.27
CA MET A 1 6.99 -26.44 -3.18
C MET A 1 6.72 -25.98 -1.76
N ARG A 2 7.38 -24.91 -1.28
CA ARG A 2 7.20 -24.38 0.07
C ARG A 2 6.90 -22.89 0.08
N LEU A 3 5.96 -22.46 0.92
CA LEU A 3 5.84 -21.08 1.36
C LEU A 3 6.77 -20.87 2.55
N MET A 4 7.63 -19.87 2.45
CA MET A 4 8.66 -19.56 3.42
C MET A 4 8.40 -18.17 4.01
N LEU A 5 8.73 -17.97 5.27
CA LEU A 5 8.95 -16.67 5.90
C LEU A 5 10.42 -16.60 6.30
N LYS A 6 11.18 -15.74 5.61
CA LYS A 6 12.65 -15.83 5.61
C LYS A 6 13.09 -17.29 5.35
N ASP A 7 13.90 -17.88 6.22
CA ASP A 7 14.33 -19.28 6.09
C ASP A 7 13.42 -20.30 6.78
N SER A 8 12.29 -19.87 7.37
CA SER A 8 11.33 -20.74 8.05
C SER A 8 10.24 -21.24 7.09
N PRO A 9 10.06 -22.56 6.90
CA PRO A 9 8.94 -23.07 6.09
C PRO A 9 7.63 -22.98 6.88
N LEU A 10 6.57 -22.50 6.23
CA LEU A 10 5.25 -22.28 6.85
C LEU A 10 4.15 -23.17 6.26
N LEU A 11 4.23 -23.43 4.96
CA LEU A 11 3.28 -24.27 4.22
C LEU A 11 4.05 -25.14 3.23
N GLU A 12 3.78 -26.43 3.23
CA GLU A 12 4.24 -27.37 2.21
C GLU A 12 3.11 -27.69 1.24
N ILE A 13 3.42 -27.69 -0.06
CA ILE A 13 2.50 -28.07 -1.13
C ILE A 13 3.18 -29.19 -1.92
N ASP A 14 2.58 -30.38 -1.89
CA ASP A 14 3.10 -31.56 -2.58
C ASP A 14 2.78 -31.56 -4.09
N GLU A 15 3.27 -32.57 -4.80
CA GLU A 15 3.06 -32.75 -6.25
C GLU A 15 1.59 -32.95 -6.64
N ASN A 16 0.75 -33.40 -5.70
CA ASN A 16 -0.69 -33.60 -5.88
C ASN A 16 -1.50 -32.36 -5.48
N GLY A 17 -0.84 -31.29 -5.01
CA GLY A 17 -1.47 -30.06 -4.54
C GLY A 17 -2.03 -30.14 -3.10
N ALA A 18 -1.71 -31.20 -2.35
CA ALA A 18 -2.07 -31.26 -0.94
C ALA A 18 -1.24 -30.25 -0.15
N CYS A 19 -1.92 -29.45 0.68
CA CYS A 19 -1.31 -28.41 1.49
C CYS A 19 -1.18 -28.87 2.94
N GLN A 20 0.04 -28.82 3.48
CA GLN A 20 0.36 -29.12 4.87
C GLN A 20 0.85 -27.86 5.58
N ILE A 21 0.09 -27.40 6.56
CA ILE A 21 0.47 -26.27 7.41
C ILE A 21 1.57 -26.73 8.37
N LEU A 22 2.68 -26.01 8.39
CA LEU A 22 3.82 -26.25 9.28
C LEU A 22 3.85 -25.26 10.44
N ASP A 23 3.43 -24.02 10.20
CA ASP A 23 3.36 -22.97 11.21
C ASP A 23 2.19 -22.04 10.92
N PHE A 24 1.09 -22.25 11.62
CA PHE A 24 -0.17 -21.53 11.41
C PHE A 24 -0.07 -20.05 11.80
N GLU A 25 0.53 -19.75 12.96
CA GLU A 25 0.53 -18.40 13.54
C GLU A 25 1.32 -17.39 12.70
N ARG A 26 2.26 -17.87 11.89
CA ARG A 26 3.10 -17.03 11.02
C ARG A 26 2.71 -17.10 9.54
N LEU A 27 1.61 -17.74 9.17
CA LEU A 27 1.13 -17.68 7.78
C LEU A 27 0.69 -16.26 7.40
N PRO A 28 0.66 -15.91 6.10
CA PRO A 28 -0.09 -14.75 5.61
C PRO A 28 -1.54 -14.81 6.10
N PHE A 29 -2.12 -13.67 6.49
CA PHE A 29 -3.46 -13.65 7.10
C PHE A 29 -4.53 -14.29 6.21
N ALA A 30 -4.50 -14.03 4.89
CA ALA A 30 -5.43 -14.65 3.95
C ALA A 30 -5.33 -16.20 3.88
N LEU A 31 -4.23 -16.78 4.34
CA LEU A 31 -3.99 -18.23 4.39
C LEU A 31 -4.12 -18.83 5.79
N ARG A 32 -4.35 -18.03 6.85
CA ARG A 32 -4.56 -18.54 8.22
C ARG A 32 -5.94 -19.17 8.34
N LYS A 33 -6.11 -20.37 7.80
CA LYS A 33 -7.33 -21.18 7.87
C LYS A 33 -6.99 -22.58 8.39
N GLN A 34 -7.95 -23.26 9.05
CA GLN A 34 -7.73 -24.63 9.55
C GLN A 34 -7.37 -25.62 8.43
N ARG A 35 -7.90 -25.40 7.23
CA ARG A 35 -7.60 -26.18 6.03
C ARG A 35 -7.34 -25.21 4.88
N ILE A 36 -6.18 -25.36 4.26
CA ILE A 36 -5.78 -24.60 3.08
C ILE A 36 -5.86 -25.53 1.88
N THR A 37 -6.41 -25.05 0.78
CA THR A 37 -6.38 -25.75 -0.51
C THR A 37 -5.35 -25.12 -1.44
N LEU A 38 -5.00 -25.84 -2.51
CA LEU A 38 -4.17 -25.26 -3.57
C LEU A 38 -4.82 -24.01 -4.19
N VAL A 39 -6.15 -23.95 -4.24
CA VAL A 39 -6.89 -22.79 -4.76
C VAL A 39 -6.66 -21.58 -3.87
N ASP A 40 -6.80 -21.72 -2.54
CA ASP A 40 -6.52 -20.63 -1.59
C ASP A 40 -5.08 -20.08 -1.77
N PHE A 41 -4.11 -20.98 -1.90
CA PHE A 41 -2.71 -20.59 -2.10
C PHE A 41 -2.50 -19.86 -3.43
N VAL A 42 -3.09 -20.36 -4.52
CA VAL A 42 -2.98 -19.75 -5.86
C VAL A 42 -3.67 -18.39 -5.91
N GLU A 43 -4.80 -18.23 -5.24
CA GLU A 43 -5.52 -16.95 -5.13
C GLU A 43 -4.68 -15.92 -4.38
N TRP A 44 -4.19 -16.27 -3.17
CA TRP A 44 -3.28 -15.40 -2.41
C TRP A 44 -2.03 -15.04 -3.22
N ALA A 45 -1.35 -16.03 -3.80
CA ALA A 45 -0.15 -15.79 -4.60
C ALA A 45 -0.43 -14.93 -5.85
N SER A 46 -1.60 -15.06 -6.47
CA SER A 46 -1.99 -14.22 -7.62
C SER A 46 -2.30 -12.79 -7.20
N GLY A 47 -2.93 -12.59 -6.04
CA GLY A 47 -3.28 -11.29 -5.47
C GLY A 47 -2.06 -10.39 -5.22
N ARG A 48 -0.91 -10.99 -4.91
CA ARG A 48 0.37 -10.29 -4.68
C ARG A 48 0.96 -9.59 -5.90
N THR A 49 0.47 -9.88 -7.11
CA THR A 49 1.11 -9.41 -8.35
C THR A 49 0.45 -8.15 -8.91
N LEU A 50 1.23 -7.33 -9.61
CA LEU A 50 0.74 -6.11 -10.27
C LEU A 50 -0.54 -6.36 -11.07
N SER A 51 -1.42 -5.36 -11.11
CA SER A 51 -2.61 -5.39 -11.96
C SER A 51 -2.26 -5.02 -13.39
N ILE A 52 -2.93 -5.63 -14.37
CA ILE A 52 -2.79 -5.25 -15.78
C ILE A 52 -3.28 -3.82 -16.05
N GLY A 53 -4.10 -3.26 -15.14
CA GLY A 53 -4.52 -1.86 -15.15
C GLY A 53 -3.44 -0.89 -14.67
N ARG A 54 -2.34 -1.37 -14.08
CA ARG A 54 -1.22 -0.51 -13.69
C ARG A 54 -0.53 0.08 -14.92
N SER A 55 -0.13 1.34 -14.80
CA SER A 55 0.68 2.04 -15.79
C SER A 55 1.94 1.22 -16.10
N TYR A 56 2.17 0.96 -17.37
CA TYR A 56 3.30 0.18 -17.88
C TYR A 56 3.34 -1.31 -17.48
N ALA A 57 2.24 -1.86 -16.97
CA ALA A 57 2.16 -3.29 -16.62
C ALA A 57 2.50 -4.21 -17.80
N LYS A 58 2.01 -3.89 -19.00
CA LYS A 58 2.24 -4.71 -20.21
C LYS A 58 3.71 -4.66 -20.62
N GLU A 59 4.32 -3.48 -20.58
CA GLU A 59 5.71 -3.22 -20.91
C GLU A 59 6.64 -3.98 -19.96
N ILE A 60 6.37 -3.92 -18.64
CA ILE A 60 7.09 -4.69 -17.63
C ILE A 60 6.99 -6.19 -17.92
N LEU A 61 5.77 -6.73 -18.06
CA LEU A 61 5.57 -8.16 -18.28
C LEU A 61 6.18 -8.64 -19.60
N ASN A 62 6.06 -7.86 -20.67
CA ASN A 62 6.63 -8.21 -21.97
C ASN A 62 8.17 -8.20 -21.95
N SER A 63 8.79 -7.23 -21.26
CA SER A 63 10.25 -7.16 -21.13
C SER A 63 10.83 -8.38 -20.41
N LEU A 64 10.07 -8.93 -19.46
CA LEU A 64 10.40 -10.14 -18.70
C LEU A 64 9.88 -11.44 -19.33
N ARG A 65 9.18 -11.35 -20.48
CA ARG A 65 8.52 -12.48 -21.16
C ARG A 65 7.55 -13.26 -20.26
N LEU A 66 6.87 -12.55 -19.37
CA LEU A 66 5.90 -13.11 -18.44
C LEU A 66 4.47 -13.03 -18.98
N SER A 67 3.59 -13.87 -18.43
CA SER A 67 2.19 -13.91 -18.84
C SER A 67 1.43 -12.67 -18.37
N GLN A 68 0.66 -12.07 -19.28
CA GLN A 68 -0.30 -11.00 -18.93
C GLN A 68 -1.62 -11.54 -18.34
N LYS A 69 -1.86 -12.86 -18.41
CA LYS A 69 -3.10 -13.49 -17.96
C LYS A 69 -2.91 -14.37 -16.72
N ASN A 70 -1.76 -15.02 -16.61
CA ASN A 70 -1.48 -15.96 -15.53
C ASN A 70 -0.66 -15.28 -14.42
N ARG A 71 -1.37 -14.60 -13.51
CA ARG A 71 -0.78 -13.90 -12.35
C ARG A 71 0.00 -14.84 -11.43
N TYR A 72 -0.48 -16.07 -11.22
CA TYR A 72 0.26 -17.06 -10.45
C TYR A 72 1.62 -17.41 -11.08
N ALA A 73 1.70 -17.51 -12.40
CA ALA A 73 2.97 -17.72 -13.10
C ALA A 73 3.92 -16.53 -12.93
N VAL A 74 3.40 -15.29 -12.94
CA VAL A 74 4.18 -14.07 -12.64
C VAL A 74 4.73 -14.14 -11.21
N CYS A 75 3.88 -14.45 -10.23
CA CYS A 75 4.25 -14.60 -8.83
C CYS A 75 5.37 -15.63 -8.65
N LYS A 76 5.22 -16.82 -9.23
CA LYS A 76 6.26 -17.86 -9.18
C LYS A 76 7.58 -17.40 -9.82
N ALA A 77 7.52 -16.65 -10.91
CA ALA A 77 8.70 -16.17 -11.62
C ALA A 77 9.54 -15.19 -10.79
N CYS A 78 8.91 -14.40 -9.92
CA CYS A 78 9.57 -13.53 -8.94
C CYS A 78 9.61 -14.10 -7.52
N ARG A 79 9.38 -15.41 -7.34
CA ARG A 79 9.33 -16.10 -6.03
C ARG A 79 8.30 -15.54 -5.05
N GLY A 80 7.32 -14.77 -5.53
CA GLY A 80 6.33 -14.09 -4.69
C GLY A 80 6.91 -13.03 -3.75
N LEU A 81 8.17 -12.63 -3.95
CA LEU A 81 8.85 -11.64 -3.15
C LEU A 81 8.14 -10.28 -3.27
N SER A 82 7.92 -9.64 -2.14
CA SER A 82 7.38 -8.28 -2.05
C SER A 82 8.27 -7.45 -1.13
N LEU A 83 8.13 -6.12 -1.19
CA LEU A 83 8.66 -5.24 -0.15
C LEU A 83 7.65 -5.04 0.99
N GLU A 84 6.41 -5.53 0.86
CA GLU A 84 5.37 -5.42 1.89
C GLU A 84 5.55 -6.45 3.02
N ASP A 85 6.30 -7.54 2.79
CA ASP A 85 6.49 -8.62 3.76
C ASP A 85 7.77 -9.44 3.48
N SER A 86 8.00 -10.50 4.25
CA SER A 86 9.13 -11.43 4.07
C SER A 86 8.73 -12.84 3.64
N TYR A 87 7.57 -12.98 3.00
CA TYR A 87 7.11 -14.24 2.44
C TYR A 87 7.69 -14.47 1.05
N TRP A 88 8.04 -15.72 0.75
CA TRP A 88 8.47 -16.12 -0.58
C TRP A 88 8.22 -17.60 -0.84
N ILE A 89 8.26 -17.96 -2.12
CA ILE A 89 7.98 -19.30 -2.63
C ILE A 89 9.31 -19.97 -2.98
N LEU A 90 9.63 -21.05 -2.25
CA LEU A 90 10.75 -21.93 -2.53
C LEU A 90 10.27 -23.09 -3.42
N GLN A 91 10.80 -23.16 -4.64
CA GLN A 91 10.47 -24.22 -5.60
C GLN A 91 11.18 -25.53 -5.23
N GLU A 92 10.70 -26.64 -5.79
CA GLU A 92 11.33 -27.94 -5.58
C GLU A 92 12.71 -27.98 -6.27
N GLY A 93 13.71 -28.56 -5.59
CA GLY A 93 15.10 -28.59 -6.07
C GLY A 93 15.88 -27.28 -5.89
N ASP A 94 15.25 -26.25 -5.31
CA ASP A 94 15.89 -24.98 -4.99
C ASP A 94 16.46 -24.99 -3.57
N ASP A 95 17.69 -24.52 -3.39
CA ASP A 95 18.44 -24.50 -2.14
C ASP A 95 18.72 -23.10 -1.59
N LYS A 96 18.19 -22.06 -2.26
CA LYS A 96 18.37 -20.66 -1.89
C LYS A 96 17.92 -20.35 -0.46
N LYS A 97 18.61 -19.38 0.15
CA LYS A 97 18.27 -18.78 1.45
C LYS A 97 17.69 -17.40 1.30
N TRP A 98 16.98 -16.94 2.33
CA TRP A 98 16.39 -15.60 2.37
C TRP A 98 17.42 -14.49 2.09
N ALA A 99 18.60 -14.59 2.70
CA ALA A 99 19.70 -13.64 2.49
C ALA A 99 20.09 -13.48 1.00
N GLU A 100 19.89 -14.51 0.18
CA GLU A 100 20.25 -14.49 -1.25
C GLU A 100 19.15 -13.96 -2.17
N VAL A 101 17.90 -13.88 -1.70
CA VAL A 101 16.74 -13.59 -2.57
C VAL A 101 15.90 -12.41 -2.12
N ASN A 102 16.09 -11.89 -0.90
CA ASN A 102 15.25 -10.84 -0.37
C ASN A 102 15.42 -9.51 -1.13
N LEU A 103 14.32 -8.76 -1.29
CA LEU A 103 14.32 -7.45 -1.95
C LEU A 103 14.85 -6.32 -1.05
N PHE A 104 14.95 -6.54 0.27
CA PHE A 104 15.36 -5.52 1.21
C PHE A 104 16.83 -5.14 1.08
N GLU A 105 17.71 -6.13 0.87
CA GLU A 105 19.17 -5.95 0.82
C GLU A 105 19.75 -6.13 -0.59
N ASN A 106 19.18 -7.03 -1.39
CA ASN A 106 19.76 -7.40 -2.68
C ASN A 106 19.46 -6.37 -3.79
N PRO A 107 20.36 -6.23 -4.79
CA PRO A 107 20.21 -5.26 -5.87
C PRO A 107 19.08 -5.60 -6.84
N PHE A 108 18.35 -4.59 -7.32
CA PHE A 108 17.26 -4.77 -8.29
C PHE A 108 17.77 -4.84 -9.72
N SER A 109 16.95 -5.45 -10.59
CA SER A 109 17.06 -5.32 -12.04
C SER A 109 16.72 -3.89 -12.48
N LEU A 110 17.71 -2.99 -12.48
CA LEU A 110 17.56 -1.54 -12.73
C LEU A 110 16.72 -1.18 -13.97
N PHE A 111 16.82 -1.96 -15.05
CA PHE A 111 16.07 -1.69 -16.28
C PHE A 111 14.54 -1.83 -16.11
N ILE A 112 14.06 -2.64 -15.16
CA ILE A 112 12.64 -2.76 -14.87
C ILE A 112 12.12 -1.52 -14.15
N THR A 113 12.91 -0.96 -13.24
CA THR A 113 12.56 0.30 -12.57
C THR A 113 12.40 1.43 -13.58
N GLU A 114 13.29 1.54 -14.58
CA GLU A 114 13.15 2.52 -15.68
C GLU A 114 11.84 2.33 -16.47
N ILE A 115 11.51 1.09 -16.87
CA ILE A 115 10.26 0.78 -17.58
C ILE A 115 9.05 1.17 -16.71
N SER A 116 9.11 0.88 -15.41
CA SER A 116 8.00 1.08 -14.48
C SER A 116 7.63 2.54 -14.20
N LEU A 117 8.59 3.45 -14.34
CA LEU A 117 8.40 4.89 -14.15
C LEU A 117 8.17 5.63 -15.47
N SER A 118 8.84 5.21 -16.55
CA SER A 118 8.90 5.97 -17.80
C SER A 118 8.06 5.39 -18.94
N GLY A 119 7.71 4.10 -18.88
CA GLY A 119 7.10 3.37 -19.99
C GLY A 119 8.00 3.15 -21.18
N ARG A 120 9.29 3.49 -21.09
CA ARG A 120 10.23 3.29 -22.18
C ARG A 120 10.47 1.81 -22.38
N ASN A 121 10.28 1.33 -23.61
CA ASN A 121 10.81 0.04 -24.01
C ASN A 121 12.33 0.16 -24.13
N VAL A 122 13.02 -0.05 -23.01
CA VAL A 122 14.47 -0.19 -23.02
C VAL A 122 14.76 -1.54 -23.67
N THR A 123 15.33 -1.52 -24.88
CA THR A 123 15.89 -2.74 -25.48
C THR A 123 17.16 -3.09 -24.72
N TYR A 124 17.02 -3.65 -23.51
CA TYR A 124 18.17 -4.03 -22.70
C TYR A 124 18.77 -5.31 -23.30
N THR A 125 19.88 -5.16 -24.02
CA THR A 125 20.80 -6.26 -24.31
C THR A 125 21.58 -6.57 -23.03
N ALA A 126 20.87 -7.04 -22.00
CA ALA A 126 21.49 -7.70 -20.87
C ALA A 126 22.29 -8.89 -21.39
N ASP A 127 23.52 -9.01 -20.92
CA ASP A 127 24.29 -10.24 -21.02
C ASP A 127 23.41 -11.41 -20.54
N ALA A 128 23.47 -12.55 -21.22
CA ALA A 128 22.52 -13.65 -21.02
C ALA A 128 22.46 -14.16 -19.56
N GLN A 129 23.44 -13.80 -18.72
CA GLN A 129 23.52 -14.11 -17.30
C GLN A 129 22.53 -13.32 -16.41
N ILE A 130 22.18 -12.06 -16.75
CA ILE A 130 21.19 -11.26 -15.98
C ILE A 130 19.76 -11.84 -16.15
N LYS A 131 19.53 -12.63 -17.20
CA LYS A 131 18.22 -13.24 -17.49
C LYS A 131 17.83 -14.38 -16.55
N ASN A 132 18.74 -14.88 -15.72
CA ASN A 132 18.50 -16.13 -14.99
C ASN A 132 17.75 -15.99 -13.67
N ALA A 133 17.53 -14.78 -13.14
CA ALA A 133 16.65 -14.58 -11.99
C ALA A 133 15.95 -13.21 -12.04
N ILE A 134 14.61 -13.21 -12.08
CA ILE A 134 13.81 -11.98 -12.01
C ILE A 134 13.84 -11.48 -10.56
N HIS A 135 14.64 -10.45 -10.30
CA HIS A 135 14.79 -9.85 -8.97
C HIS A 135 14.40 -8.36 -9.01
N THR A 136 13.12 -8.10 -8.78
CA THR A 136 12.51 -6.78 -9.00
C THR A 136 11.21 -6.67 -8.17
N PRO A 137 11.02 -5.64 -7.33
CA PRO A 137 9.77 -5.45 -6.58
C PRO A 137 8.58 -5.01 -7.46
N GLU A 138 8.82 -4.56 -8.68
CA GLU A 138 7.83 -3.95 -9.57
C GLU A 138 6.75 -4.93 -10.03
N LEU A 139 7.00 -6.24 -9.92
CA LEU A 139 6.03 -7.30 -10.21
C LEU A 139 5.01 -7.52 -9.09
N THR A 140 5.35 -7.10 -7.87
CA THR A 140 4.53 -7.21 -6.66
C THR A 140 4.18 -5.86 -6.03
N THR A 141 4.57 -4.77 -6.70
CA THR A 141 4.15 -3.42 -6.33
C THR A 141 2.75 -3.14 -6.90
N LEU A 142 1.77 -3.03 -6.00
CA LEU A 142 0.36 -2.83 -6.34
C LEU A 142 -0.02 -1.37 -6.65
N GLY A 143 -1.26 -1.16 -7.09
CA GLY A 143 -1.83 0.13 -7.47
C GLY A 143 -1.63 0.55 -8.94
N ALA A 144 -2.33 1.59 -9.37
CA ALA A 144 -2.50 1.91 -10.80
C ALA A 144 -1.44 2.85 -11.40
N SER A 145 -0.90 3.77 -10.61
CA SER A 145 0.03 4.81 -11.11
C SER A 145 1.37 4.25 -11.56
N ALA A 146 2.05 4.98 -12.44
CA ALA A 146 3.45 4.69 -12.79
C ALA A 146 4.30 4.88 -11.53
N LYS A 147 4.98 3.81 -11.11
CA LYS A 147 5.73 3.78 -9.86
C LYS A 147 6.84 2.75 -9.89
N GLY A 148 7.94 3.02 -9.21
CA GLY A 148 9.11 2.16 -9.16
C GLY A 148 9.91 2.37 -7.88
N TRP A 149 10.59 1.32 -7.42
CA TRP A 149 11.40 1.37 -6.21
C TRP A 149 12.84 1.74 -6.54
N ILE A 150 13.37 2.75 -5.88
CA ILE A 150 14.75 3.19 -6.04
C ILE A 150 15.47 3.04 -4.70
N ARG A 151 16.64 2.40 -4.74
CA ARG A 151 17.53 2.28 -3.59
C ARG A 151 18.40 3.53 -3.47
N GLN A 152 18.31 4.18 -2.32
CA GLN A 152 19.13 5.31 -1.91
C GLN A 152 20.09 4.88 -0.79
N ALA A 153 20.98 5.77 -0.36
CA ALA A 153 22.01 5.46 0.63
C ALA A 153 21.44 5.10 2.01
N ASP A 154 20.27 5.63 2.35
CA ASP A 154 19.61 5.49 3.66
C ASP A 154 18.36 4.61 3.62
N GLY A 155 17.96 4.08 2.45
CA GLY A 155 16.81 3.18 2.37
C GLY A 155 16.26 2.97 0.97
N LEU A 156 15.11 2.30 0.93
CA LEU A 156 14.31 2.10 -0.28
C LEU A 156 13.18 3.12 -0.33
N TYR A 157 12.96 3.70 -1.51
CA TYR A 157 11.96 4.72 -1.74
C TYR A 157 11.06 4.31 -2.91
N LEU A 158 9.75 4.43 -2.74
CA LEU A 158 8.79 4.29 -3.82
C LEU A 158 8.64 5.63 -4.50
N HIS A 159 9.10 5.74 -5.74
CA HIS A 159 8.83 6.91 -6.58
C HIS A 159 7.56 6.65 -7.38
N LYS A 160 6.66 7.62 -7.42
CA LYS A 160 5.33 7.48 -8.05
C LYS A 160 4.93 8.77 -8.75
N VAL A 161 4.36 8.66 -9.93
CA VAL A 161 3.67 9.78 -10.58
C VAL A 161 2.39 10.08 -9.81
N GLY A 162 2.33 11.26 -9.24
CA GLY A 162 1.27 11.72 -8.34
C GLY A 162 1.63 13.11 -7.81
N LYS A 163 0.70 13.75 -7.09
CA LYS A 163 0.94 15.08 -6.51
C LYS A 163 0.15 15.32 -5.23
N TYR A 164 -1.05 14.74 -5.11
CA TYR A 164 -1.94 14.97 -3.98
C TYR A 164 -1.44 14.34 -2.68
N GLU A 165 -0.47 13.42 -2.76
CA GLU A 165 0.22 12.91 -1.60
C GLU A 165 0.97 14.01 -0.82
N ILE A 166 1.50 15.04 -1.50
CA ILE A 166 2.19 16.17 -0.85
C ILE A 166 1.25 17.01 0.02
N PRO A 167 0.15 17.60 -0.50
CA PRO A 167 -0.75 18.37 0.33
C PRO A 167 -1.48 17.51 1.37
N ALA A 168 -1.69 16.22 1.12
CA ALA A 168 -2.24 15.30 2.12
C ALA A 168 -1.27 15.11 3.30
N ASP A 169 0.02 14.89 3.03
CA ASP A 169 1.08 14.84 4.05
C ASP A 169 1.12 16.13 4.89
N GLU A 170 1.16 17.30 4.24
CA GLU A 170 1.17 18.59 4.96
C GLU A 170 -0.04 18.75 5.89
N ILE A 171 -1.23 18.42 5.41
CA ILE A 171 -2.48 18.51 6.18
C ILE A 171 -2.48 17.55 7.36
N LEU A 172 -2.14 16.28 7.14
CA LEU A 172 -2.15 15.24 8.18
C LEU A 172 -1.09 15.49 9.25
N ASN A 173 0.06 16.05 8.88
CA ASN A 173 1.10 16.48 9.83
C ASN A 173 0.58 17.57 10.77
N VAL A 174 -0.15 18.55 10.25
CA VAL A 174 -0.66 19.68 11.03
C VAL A 174 -1.78 19.28 12.02
N ILE A 175 -2.51 18.20 11.73
CA ILE A 175 -3.58 17.68 12.60
C ILE A 175 -3.17 16.42 13.40
N ASP A 176 -1.87 16.12 13.46
CA ASP A 176 -1.28 15.03 14.26
C ASP A 176 -1.92 13.64 13.99
N ILE A 177 -2.11 13.32 12.71
CA ILE A 177 -2.54 11.98 12.28
C ILE A 177 -1.34 11.25 11.66
N GLU A 178 -1.04 10.06 12.16
CA GLU A 178 0.08 9.25 11.67
C GLU A 178 -0.13 8.80 10.22
N HIS A 179 0.85 9.10 9.37
CA HIS A 179 0.85 8.80 7.95
C HIS A 179 2.28 8.66 7.42
N ILE A 180 2.41 8.09 6.23
CA ILE A 180 3.68 8.00 5.52
C ILE A 180 4.07 9.39 5.01
N PRO A 181 5.28 9.88 5.32
CA PRO A 181 5.75 11.13 4.78
C PRO A 181 5.97 11.09 3.27
N TYR A 182 5.53 12.13 2.58
CA TYR A 182 5.72 12.28 1.14
C TYR A 182 6.50 13.54 0.81
N LYS A 183 7.38 13.45 -0.19
CA LYS A 183 8.10 14.61 -0.74
C LYS A 183 8.18 14.53 -2.25
N ARG A 184 8.42 15.66 -2.90
CA ARG A 184 8.77 15.67 -4.33
C ARG A 184 10.12 14.99 -4.51
N SER A 185 10.22 14.17 -5.54
CA SER A 185 11.49 13.56 -5.94
C SER A 185 12.44 14.59 -6.50
N GLU A 186 13.70 14.51 -6.07
CA GLU A 186 14.78 15.35 -6.58
C GLU A 186 15.28 14.79 -7.92
N GLU A 187 15.72 15.66 -8.82
CA GLU A 187 16.29 15.26 -10.11
C GLU A 187 17.46 14.28 -9.94
N SER A 188 18.28 14.48 -8.91
CA SER A 188 19.38 13.59 -8.51
C SER A 188 18.92 12.14 -8.25
N GLU A 189 17.69 11.95 -7.75
CA GLU A 189 17.12 10.63 -7.44
C GLU A 189 16.60 9.92 -8.70
N ILE A 190 16.05 10.66 -9.68
CA ILE A 190 15.25 10.10 -10.77
C ILE A 190 15.85 10.22 -12.17
N HIS A 191 16.85 11.07 -12.40
CA HIS A 191 17.42 11.34 -13.74
C HIS A 191 17.98 10.09 -14.44
N SER A 192 18.37 9.06 -13.69
CA SER A 192 18.86 7.78 -14.23
C SER A 192 17.72 6.88 -14.73
N TYR A 193 16.46 7.16 -14.37
CA TYR A 193 15.29 6.34 -14.70
C TYR A 193 14.27 7.08 -15.57
N LEU A 194 14.42 8.40 -15.70
CA LEU A 194 13.51 9.27 -16.43
C LEU A 194 14.29 10.26 -17.27
N SER A 195 13.95 10.36 -18.55
CA SER A 195 14.53 11.40 -19.37
C SER A 195 13.97 12.77 -19.05
N LYS A 196 14.74 13.77 -19.45
CA LYS A 196 14.33 15.16 -19.39
C LYS A 196 12.97 15.40 -20.06
N GLU A 197 12.76 14.87 -21.27
CA GLU A 197 11.48 15.04 -21.97
C GLU A 197 10.31 14.41 -21.22
N ARG A 198 10.54 13.28 -20.53
CA ARG A 198 9.50 12.62 -19.74
C ARG A 198 9.19 13.41 -18.47
N MET A 199 10.20 13.93 -17.79
CA MET A 199 10.03 14.79 -16.61
C MET A 199 9.26 16.07 -16.99
N GLU A 200 9.66 16.74 -18.07
CA GLU A 200 8.98 17.93 -18.60
C GLU A 200 7.53 17.63 -18.99
N TRP A 201 7.25 16.45 -19.55
CA TRP A 201 5.87 16.04 -19.86
C TRP A 201 5.02 15.83 -18.60
N ILE A 202 5.56 15.17 -17.57
CA ILE A 202 4.86 14.91 -16.30
C ILE A 202 4.46 16.25 -15.67
N GLU A 203 5.41 17.19 -15.60
CA GLU A 203 5.16 18.54 -15.08
C GLU A 203 4.18 19.33 -15.96
N GLY A 204 4.28 19.18 -17.29
CA GLY A 204 3.40 19.84 -18.25
C GLY A 204 1.93 19.43 -18.16
N VAL A 205 1.64 18.21 -17.69
CA VAL A 205 0.27 17.76 -17.40
C VAL A 205 -0.17 18.07 -15.96
N GLY A 206 0.65 18.81 -15.21
CA GLY A 206 0.38 19.23 -13.84
C GLY A 206 0.53 18.10 -12.82
N GLU A 207 1.28 17.05 -13.15
CA GLU A 207 1.68 15.99 -12.22
C GLU A 207 3.14 16.20 -11.79
N VAL A 208 3.55 15.54 -10.72
CA VAL A 208 4.95 15.46 -10.31
C VAL A 208 5.32 14.01 -10.01
N ILE A 209 6.55 13.80 -9.54
CA ILE A 209 6.96 12.51 -9.00
C ILE A 209 7.16 12.70 -7.52
N VAL A 210 6.31 12.07 -6.75
CA VAL A 210 6.43 12.02 -5.30
C VAL A 210 7.23 10.79 -4.91
N ASN A 211 7.85 10.81 -3.74
CA ASN A 211 8.39 9.61 -3.12
C ASN A 211 8.08 9.54 -1.64
N SER A 212 8.10 8.30 -1.16
CA SER A 212 8.05 7.95 0.25
C SER A 212 9.00 6.79 0.55
N ARG A 213 9.50 6.76 1.78
CA ARG A 213 10.38 5.68 2.24
C ARG A 213 9.57 4.42 2.53
N LEU A 214 10.16 3.25 2.26
CA LEU A 214 9.63 1.96 2.68
C LEU A 214 9.45 1.94 4.20
N PHE A 215 8.25 1.60 4.67
CA PHE A 215 7.93 1.55 6.11
C PHE A 215 7.93 0.13 6.69
N THR A 216 7.97 -0.89 5.84
CA THR A 216 8.15 -2.29 6.22
C THR A 216 9.64 -2.65 6.30
N THR A 217 9.94 -3.76 6.95
CA THR A 217 11.29 -4.29 7.08
C THR A 217 11.25 -5.81 6.94
N GLU A 218 12.41 -6.46 7.02
CA GLU A 218 12.43 -7.92 7.11
C GLU A 218 11.71 -8.47 8.34
N ASP A 219 11.60 -7.68 9.41
CA ASP A 219 10.96 -8.11 10.66
C ASP A 219 9.51 -7.64 10.80
N ILE A 220 9.12 -6.60 10.05
CA ILE A 220 7.79 -5.98 10.11
C ILE A 220 7.14 -6.00 8.73
N ALA A 221 6.05 -6.74 8.60
CA ALA A 221 5.24 -6.83 7.39
C ALA A 221 3.99 -5.95 7.47
N MET A 222 3.46 -5.57 6.30
CA MET A 222 2.11 -5.03 6.16
C MET A 222 1.12 -6.18 5.94
N VAL A 223 -0.02 -6.09 6.59
CA VAL A 223 -1.21 -6.93 6.35
C VAL A 223 -2.33 -6.00 5.93
N THR A 224 -2.77 -6.09 4.67
CA THR A 224 -3.88 -5.26 4.18
C THR A 224 -5.19 -5.61 4.90
N PHE A 225 -6.14 -4.66 4.95
CA PHE A 225 -7.47 -4.97 5.46
C PHE A 225 -8.16 -6.06 4.63
N GLU A 226 -7.88 -6.14 3.33
CA GLU A 226 -8.35 -7.23 2.45
C GLU A 226 -7.91 -8.61 2.97
N GLU A 227 -6.63 -8.80 3.29
CA GLU A 227 -6.12 -10.06 3.84
C GLU A 227 -6.66 -10.36 5.24
N PHE A 228 -6.75 -9.32 6.08
CA PHE A 228 -7.33 -9.42 7.42
C PHE A 228 -8.81 -9.82 7.37
N ARG A 229 -9.57 -9.27 6.42
CA ARG A 229 -10.97 -9.63 6.20
C ARG A 229 -11.13 -11.10 5.85
N VAL A 230 -10.30 -11.63 4.94
CA VAL A 230 -10.32 -13.06 4.57
C VAL A 230 -10.08 -13.93 5.80
N PHE A 231 -9.17 -13.53 6.70
CA PHE A 231 -8.96 -14.22 7.97
C PHE A 231 -10.21 -14.16 8.86
N CYS A 232 -10.76 -12.97 9.12
CA CYS A 232 -11.93 -12.82 9.99
C CYS A 232 -13.12 -13.65 9.48
N GLU A 233 -13.42 -13.59 8.19
CA GLU A 233 -14.51 -14.33 7.55
C GLU A 233 -14.35 -15.85 7.69
N ALA A 234 -13.12 -16.36 7.57
CA ALA A 234 -12.84 -17.79 7.76
C ALA A 234 -13.19 -18.30 9.17
N TYR A 235 -13.29 -17.41 10.16
CA TYR A 235 -13.66 -17.72 11.54
C TYR A 235 -15.02 -17.13 11.96
N GLY A 236 -15.80 -16.59 11.02
CA GLY A 236 -17.11 -15.99 11.32
C GLY A 236 -17.02 -14.72 12.18
N LEU A 237 -15.89 -14.02 12.14
CA LEU A 237 -15.68 -12.74 12.82
C LEU A 237 -16.05 -11.58 11.89
N ASN A 238 -16.50 -10.48 12.47
CA ASN A 238 -16.73 -9.25 11.72
C ASN A 238 -15.41 -8.46 11.60
N PRO A 239 -14.88 -8.23 10.40
CA PRO A 239 -13.57 -7.62 10.20
C PRO A 239 -13.49 -6.18 10.71
N TYR A 240 -14.55 -5.37 10.58
CA TYR A 240 -14.56 -3.99 11.05
C TYR A 240 -14.59 -3.92 12.58
N VAL A 241 -15.35 -4.79 13.23
CA VAL A 241 -15.39 -4.90 14.70
C VAL A 241 -14.02 -5.33 15.25
N GLU A 242 -13.36 -6.30 14.61
CA GLU A 242 -12.02 -6.72 15.03
C GLU A 242 -10.96 -5.64 14.76
N ALA A 243 -11.04 -4.93 13.64
CA ALA A 243 -10.17 -3.80 13.33
C ALA A 243 -10.22 -2.71 14.41
N ILE A 244 -11.44 -2.33 14.84
CA ILE A 244 -11.66 -1.38 15.94
C ILE A 244 -11.04 -1.87 17.26
N LYS A 245 -11.02 -3.17 17.53
CA LYS A 245 -10.45 -3.74 18.76
C LYS A 245 -8.93 -3.72 18.78
N ILE A 246 -8.29 -3.79 17.61
CA ILE A 246 -6.82 -3.76 17.49
C ILE A 246 -6.29 -2.40 17.93
N ASP A 247 -6.80 -1.33 17.33
CA ASP A 247 -6.50 0.04 17.75
C ASP A 247 -7.66 0.97 17.37
N ARG A 248 -8.50 1.25 18.35
CA ARG A 248 -9.64 2.15 18.18
C ARG A 248 -9.20 3.56 17.81
N THR A 249 -8.09 4.05 18.35
CA THR A 249 -7.65 5.43 18.15
C THR A 249 -7.20 5.63 16.71
N ALA A 250 -6.33 4.73 16.21
CA ALA A 250 -5.87 4.76 14.83
C ALA A 250 -7.04 4.63 13.83
N TYR A 251 -7.95 3.69 14.06
CA TYR A 251 -9.13 3.52 13.22
C TYR A 251 -10.03 4.77 13.16
N LEU A 252 -10.26 5.44 14.29
CA LEU A 252 -11.05 6.68 14.34
C LEU A 252 -10.29 7.87 13.73
N LYS A 253 -8.97 7.97 13.90
CA LYS A 253 -8.13 8.98 13.22
C LYS A 253 -8.24 8.84 11.70
N MET A 254 -8.24 7.61 11.17
CA MET A 254 -8.45 7.36 9.73
C MET A 254 -9.77 7.93 9.21
N GLN A 255 -10.88 7.80 9.94
CA GLN A 255 -12.17 8.37 9.53
C GLN A 255 -12.13 9.90 9.42
N ILE A 256 -11.43 10.55 10.36
CA ILE A 256 -11.27 12.01 10.35
C ILE A 256 -10.36 12.42 9.20
N ALA A 257 -9.24 11.74 9.00
CA ALA A 257 -8.32 11.97 7.89
C ALA A 257 -9.01 11.87 6.53
N ASP A 258 -9.69 10.76 6.26
CA ASP A 258 -10.34 10.54 4.97
C ASP A 258 -11.44 11.57 4.72
N TYR A 259 -12.17 12.01 5.75
CA TYR A 259 -13.14 13.10 5.61
C TYR A 259 -12.49 14.46 5.31
N ILE A 260 -11.48 14.87 6.07
CA ILE A 260 -10.80 16.16 5.86
C ILE A 260 -10.17 16.22 4.47
N LEU A 261 -9.50 15.14 4.07
CA LEU A 261 -8.90 14.99 2.74
C LEU A 261 -9.94 14.73 1.65
N ASN A 262 -11.17 14.33 1.98
CA ASN A 262 -12.17 13.82 1.05
C ASN A 262 -11.64 12.70 0.15
N ASN A 263 -10.95 11.74 0.76
CA ASN A 263 -10.38 10.60 0.06
C ASN A 263 -11.49 9.66 -0.41
N ASN A 264 -11.64 9.50 -1.72
CA ASN A 264 -12.66 8.63 -2.30
C ASN A 264 -12.15 7.25 -2.73
N ASP A 265 -10.93 6.87 -2.34
CA ASP A 265 -10.34 5.57 -2.69
C ASP A 265 -9.56 4.92 -1.54
N ARG A 266 -10.08 5.02 -0.30
CA ARG A 266 -9.61 4.21 0.84
C ARG A 266 -10.13 2.78 0.76
N HIS A 267 -9.84 2.09 -0.34
CA HIS A 267 -10.21 0.69 -0.51
C HIS A 267 -9.36 -0.23 0.39
N GLU A 268 -9.72 -1.51 0.47
CA GLU A 268 -9.20 -2.47 1.46
C GLU A 268 -7.70 -2.81 1.34
N GLN A 269 -7.02 -2.34 0.29
CA GLN A 269 -5.56 -2.47 0.14
C GLN A 269 -4.81 -1.18 0.53
N ASN A 270 -5.52 -0.07 0.72
CA ASN A 270 -4.95 1.25 1.08
C ASN A 270 -4.99 1.53 2.59
N TRP A 271 -5.21 0.49 3.40
CA TRP A 271 -5.07 0.52 4.85
C TRP A 271 -4.94 -0.92 5.39
N GLY A 272 -4.51 -1.04 6.63
CA GLY A 272 -4.29 -2.33 7.27
C GLY A 272 -3.42 -2.20 8.50
N PHE A 273 -2.62 -3.23 8.75
CA PHE A 273 -1.94 -3.44 10.01
C PHE A 273 -0.47 -3.78 9.79
N LEU A 274 0.35 -3.42 10.78
CA LEU A 274 1.72 -3.92 10.89
C LEU A 274 1.71 -5.25 11.63
N MET A 275 2.53 -6.20 11.16
CA MET A 275 2.71 -7.51 11.75
C MET A 275 4.18 -7.77 12.05
N GLU A 276 4.47 -8.24 13.27
CA GLU A 276 5.80 -8.74 13.61
C GLU A 276 5.98 -10.16 13.03
N ASN A 277 6.95 -10.34 12.13
CA ASN A 277 7.20 -11.61 11.45
C ASN A 277 7.66 -12.71 12.42
N ALA A 278 8.35 -12.36 13.51
CA ALA A 278 8.83 -13.32 14.50
C ALA A 278 7.69 -14.09 15.19
N SER A 279 6.59 -13.41 15.50
CA SER A 279 5.44 -14.00 16.20
C SER A 279 4.20 -14.18 15.31
N GLY A 280 4.15 -13.51 14.16
CA GLY A 280 2.97 -13.43 13.30
C GLY A 280 1.82 -12.58 13.88
N ARG A 281 2.07 -11.75 14.90
CA ARG A 281 1.03 -10.96 15.57
C ARG A 281 0.93 -9.57 14.97
N LEU A 282 -0.29 -9.05 14.88
CA LEU A 282 -0.52 -7.64 14.57
C LEU A 282 -0.06 -6.79 15.76
N ILE A 283 0.65 -5.71 15.47
CA ILE A 283 1.25 -4.80 16.47
C ILE A 283 0.70 -3.38 16.42
N GLY A 284 -0.14 -3.07 15.42
CA GLY A 284 -0.76 -1.76 15.25
C GLY A 284 -1.26 -1.56 13.83
N TYR A 285 -1.79 -0.37 13.56
CA TYR A 285 -2.15 0.03 12.19
C TYR A 285 -0.90 0.41 11.40
N CYS A 286 -0.96 0.25 10.08
CA CYS A 286 -0.02 0.96 9.21
C CYS A 286 -0.25 2.47 9.35
N PRO A 287 0.79 3.31 9.26
CA PRO A 287 0.60 4.73 8.99
C PRO A 287 -0.27 4.89 7.75
N LEU A 288 -1.16 5.90 7.70
CA LEU A 288 -1.96 6.13 6.49
C LEU A 288 -1.06 6.39 5.27
N PHE A 289 -1.42 5.83 4.12
CA PHE A 289 -0.64 5.91 2.88
C PHE A 289 -1.57 6.02 1.66
N ASP A 290 -1.00 6.21 0.47
CA ASP A 290 -1.73 6.30 -0.81
C ASP A 290 -2.90 7.31 -0.79
N HIS A 291 -2.54 8.60 -0.80
CA HIS A 291 -3.48 9.72 -0.78
C HIS A 291 -3.65 10.39 -2.16
N ASP A 292 -3.35 9.69 -3.25
CA ASP A 292 -3.49 10.22 -4.63
C ASP A 292 -4.93 10.50 -5.04
N HIS A 293 -5.89 9.83 -4.40
CA HIS A 293 -7.33 10.05 -4.58
C HIS A 293 -7.94 10.98 -3.51
N ALA A 294 -7.11 11.77 -2.83
CA ALA A 294 -7.57 12.86 -1.99
C ALA A 294 -8.13 14.05 -2.81
N PHE A 295 -8.83 14.94 -2.11
CA PHE A 295 -9.40 16.19 -2.60
C PHE A 295 -10.42 16.02 -3.73
N SER A 296 -11.22 14.95 -3.64
CA SER A 296 -12.33 14.71 -4.57
C SER A 296 -13.30 15.90 -4.59
N SER A 297 -13.86 16.20 -5.76
CA SER A 297 -14.90 17.21 -5.94
C SER A 297 -16.29 16.73 -5.55
N ASN A 298 -16.47 15.42 -5.32
CA ASN A 298 -17.74 14.87 -4.85
C ASN A 298 -17.94 15.24 -3.36
N PRO A 299 -19.01 15.97 -2.99
CA PRO A 299 -19.28 16.32 -1.60
C PRO A 299 -19.77 15.13 -0.75
N ASP A 300 -20.35 14.11 -1.39
CA ASP A 300 -21.05 13.00 -0.73
C ASP A 300 -20.29 11.67 -0.96
N VAL A 301 -19.01 11.65 -0.59
CA VAL A 301 -18.21 10.43 -0.63
C VAL A 301 -18.65 9.49 0.48
N VAL A 302 -18.90 8.23 0.13
CA VAL A 302 -19.22 7.14 1.06
C VAL A 302 -17.91 6.60 1.66
N SER A 303 -17.91 6.33 2.97
CA SER A 303 -16.77 5.68 3.62
C SER A 303 -16.62 4.24 3.15
N GLN A 304 -15.40 3.88 2.77
CA GLN A 304 -15.03 2.52 2.38
C GLN A 304 -14.41 1.72 3.53
N THR A 305 -14.35 2.33 4.72
CA THR A 305 -13.67 1.75 5.89
C THR A 305 -14.64 1.46 7.04
N THR A 306 -15.95 1.52 6.79
CA THR A 306 -17.00 1.29 7.78
C THR A 306 -17.88 0.09 7.39
N GLU A 307 -18.38 -0.65 8.38
CA GLU A 307 -19.25 -1.82 8.15
C GLU A 307 -20.57 -1.44 7.46
N THR A 308 -21.21 -0.38 7.96
CA THR A 308 -22.48 0.12 7.41
C THR A 308 -22.22 1.27 6.48
N GLU A 309 -23.07 1.41 5.46
CA GLU A 309 -23.04 2.55 4.55
C GLU A 309 -23.22 3.86 5.34
N MET A 310 -22.21 4.73 5.24
CA MET A 310 -22.24 6.09 5.79
C MET A 310 -21.33 6.99 4.95
N THR A 311 -21.64 8.27 4.90
CA THR A 311 -20.76 9.27 4.30
C THR A 311 -19.48 9.44 5.13
N LEU A 312 -18.41 9.93 4.50
CA LEU A 312 -17.19 10.32 5.22
C LEU A 312 -17.50 11.32 6.35
N PHE A 313 -18.47 12.22 6.14
CA PHE A 313 -18.88 13.19 7.15
C PHE A 313 -19.49 12.53 8.39
N GLU A 314 -20.39 11.56 8.20
CA GLU A 314 -21.02 10.83 9.31
C GLU A 314 -19.98 10.01 10.08
N ALA A 315 -19.09 9.31 9.37
CA ALA A 315 -17.99 8.55 9.97
C ALA A 315 -17.07 9.46 10.80
N ALA A 316 -16.68 10.61 10.25
CA ALA A 316 -15.85 11.59 10.94
C ALA A 316 -16.58 12.22 12.14
N CYS A 317 -17.89 12.49 12.06
CA CYS A 317 -18.67 12.95 13.22
C CYS A 317 -18.64 11.93 14.36
N LEU A 318 -18.82 10.64 14.05
CA LEU A 318 -18.74 9.56 15.05
C LEU A 318 -17.35 9.46 15.67
N ALA A 319 -16.30 9.58 14.86
CA ALA A 319 -14.92 9.55 15.32
C ALA A 319 -14.56 10.77 16.17
N GLN A 320 -14.83 11.98 15.68
CA GLN A 320 -14.54 13.24 16.37
C GLN A 320 -15.39 13.43 17.64
N SER A 321 -16.57 12.77 17.71
CA SER A 321 -17.37 12.73 18.95
C SER A 321 -16.65 12.05 20.12
N GLN A 322 -15.70 11.16 19.79
CA GLN A 322 -14.95 10.36 20.75
C GLN A 322 -13.51 10.88 20.94
N LEU A 323 -12.81 11.20 19.84
CA LEU A 323 -11.40 11.57 19.89
C LEU A 323 -11.17 13.03 20.27
N ARG A 324 -12.06 13.94 19.87
CA ARG A 324 -11.88 15.40 20.08
C ARG A 324 -10.50 15.89 19.61
N LEU A 325 -10.06 15.47 18.42
CA LEU A 325 -8.77 15.92 17.86
C LEU A 325 -8.77 17.43 17.64
N ASP A 326 -7.65 18.08 17.91
CA ASP A 326 -7.46 19.48 17.56
C ASP A 326 -7.18 19.62 16.06
N LEU A 327 -8.07 20.30 15.34
CA LEU A 327 -7.96 20.54 13.91
C LEU A 327 -7.60 22.01 13.59
N ASN A 328 -7.31 22.83 14.59
CA ASN A 328 -7.10 24.27 14.41
C ASN A 328 -5.84 24.60 13.62
N GLY A 329 -4.85 23.69 13.60
CA GLY A 329 -3.66 23.86 12.77
C GLY A 329 -4.00 24.08 11.29
N LEU A 330 -5.14 23.56 10.79
CA LEU A 330 -5.59 23.79 9.42
C LEU A 330 -5.89 25.27 9.11
N GLU A 331 -6.27 26.07 10.10
CA GLU A 331 -6.57 27.50 9.92
C GLU A 331 -5.29 28.35 9.89
N ASP A 332 -4.25 27.88 10.58
CA ASP A 332 -2.96 28.57 10.70
C ASP A 332 -1.98 28.21 9.57
N MET A 333 -2.19 27.05 8.92
CA MET A 333 -1.34 26.63 7.82
C MET A 333 -1.63 27.41 6.54
N ARG A 334 -0.58 27.60 5.72
CA ARG A 334 -0.76 28.12 4.37
C ARG A 334 -1.40 27.04 3.50
N ARG A 335 -2.11 27.47 2.45
CA ARG A 335 -2.60 26.56 1.42
C ARG A 335 -1.44 25.72 0.88
N PRO A 336 -1.51 24.39 0.96
CA PRO A 336 -0.50 23.50 0.39
C PRO A 336 -0.28 23.70 -1.10
N ASP A 337 0.90 23.35 -1.57
CA ASP A 337 1.20 23.29 -3.00
C ASP A 337 0.30 22.24 -3.69
N PHE A 338 0.11 22.39 -5.01
CA PHE A 338 -0.75 21.55 -5.85
C PHE A 338 -2.26 21.58 -5.57
N LEU A 339 -2.72 22.19 -4.48
CA LEU A 339 -4.14 22.46 -4.27
C LEU A 339 -4.59 23.72 -5.00
N THR A 340 -5.76 23.66 -5.64
CA THR A 340 -6.48 24.86 -6.07
C THR A 340 -7.04 25.60 -4.86
N GLU A 341 -7.40 26.88 -5.03
CA GLU A 341 -8.07 27.63 -3.97
C GLU A 341 -9.39 26.97 -3.57
N GLU A 342 -10.14 26.45 -4.54
CA GLU A 342 -11.40 25.74 -4.30
C GLU A 342 -11.21 24.46 -3.47
N GLN A 343 -10.19 23.65 -3.79
CA GLN A 343 -9.88 22.43 -3.03
C GLN A 343 -9.49 22.77 -1.59
N TRP A 344 -8.68 23.80 -1.39
CA TRP A 344 -8.27 24.23 -0.06
C TRP A 344 -9.42 24.78 0.77
N GLN A 345 -10.24 25.67 0.19
CA GLN A 345 -11.44 26.16 0.87
C GLN A 345 -12.42 25.03 1.20
N SER A 346 -12.50 24.00 0.36
CA SER A 346 -13.32 22.81 0.64
C SER A 346 -12.79 22.02 1.85
N ALA A 347 -11.47 21.87 2.01
CA ALA A 347 -10.88 21.23 3.19
C ALA A 347 -11.19 22.02 4.48
N LEU A 348 -11.02 23.35 4.44
CA LEU A 348 -11.38 24.23 5.56
C LEU A 348 -12.88 24.19 5.89
N GLU A 349 -13.74 24.12 4.88
CA GLU A 349 -15.18 24.01 5.09
C GLU A 349 -15.55 22.68 5.73
N ARG A 350 -14.90 21.58 5.35
CA ARG A 350 -15.08 20.27 6.02
C ARG A 350 -14.69 20.35 7.50
N LYS A 351 -13.57 20.98 7.84
CA LYS A 351 -13.18 21.25 9.23
C LYS A 351 -14.27 22.01 9.98
N ARG A 352 -14.75 23.14 9.44
CA ARG A 352 -15.82 23.95 10.07
C ARG A 352 -17.12 23.16 10.28
N LYS A 353 -17.52 22.37 9.28
CA LYS A 353 -18.73 21.53 9.33
C LYS A 353 -18.61 20.49 10.44
N LEU A 354 -17.44 19.87 10.59
CA LEU A 354 -17.16 18.90 11.65
C LEU A 354 -17.20 19.56 13.04
N ASP A 355 -16.52 20.70 13.24
CA ASP A 355 -16.55 21.44 14.50
C ASP A 355 -17.97 21.85 14.92
N TYR A 356 -18.76 22.32 13.95
CA TYR A 356 -20.14 22.73 14.17
C TYR A 356 -21.02 21.55 14.62
N ALA A 357 -20.91 20.40 13.95
CA ALA A 357 -21.64 19.19 14.31
C ALA A 357 -21.33 18.73 15.73
N ILE A 358 -20.05 18.80 16.12
CA ILE A 358 -19.56 18.44 17.44
C ILE A 358 -20.11 19.38 18.52
N THR A 359 -20.06 20.69 18.27
CA THR A 359 -20.59 21.71 19.19
C THR A 359 -22.09 21.56 19.44
N ILE A 360 -22.88 21.24 18.40
CA ILE A 360 -24.32 20.99 18.55
C ILE A 360 -24.59 19.76 19.40
N SER A 361 -23.90 18.66 19.11
CA SER A 361 -24.07 17.39 19.83
C SER A 361 -23.84 17.57 21.35
N GLU A 362 -22.85 18.37 21.73
CA GLU A 362 -22.60 18.72 23.14
C GLU A 362 -23.73 19.54 23.76
N LYS A 363 -24.24 20.55 23.06
CA LYS A 363 -25.35 21.38 23.54
C LYS A 363 -26.64 20.58 23.75
N ILE A 364 -26.87 19.53 22.95
CA ILE A 364 -28.02 18.63 23.12
C ILE A 364 -27.82 17.71 24.32
N ARG A 365 -26.60 17.20 24.55
CA ARG A 365 -26.30 16.27 25.66
C ARG A 365 -26.35 16.92 27.06
N ILE A 366 -26.23 18.23 27.14
CA ILE A 366 -26.29 19.02 28.40
C ILE A 366 -27.74 19.41 28.78
N LYS A 367 -28.69 19.24 27.87
CA LYS A 367 -30.14 19.36 28.14
C LYS A 367 -30.74 18.00 28.45
#